data_AF-A0A0Q5TQG3-F1
#
_entry.id   AF-A0A0Q5TQG3-F1
#
_cell.length_a   1.000
_cell.length_b   1.000
_cell.length_c   1.000
_cell.angle_alpha   90.00
_cell.angle_beta   90.00
_cell.angle_gamma   90.00
#
_symmetry.space_group_name_H-M   'P 1'
#
loop_
_entity.id
_entity.type
_entity.pdbx_description
1 polymer ?
#
loop_
_entity_poly.entity_id
_entity_poly.type
_entity_poly.pdbx_seq_one_letter_code
_entity_poly.pdbx_strand_id
1 'polypeptide(L)'
;MKKTVNVWVLSAMVVMGASLASCNSAEKDRKELANAEEDALKAAEETSAMGDTSKEEMADAKEDLLEANAKLNEKQQDYLNSLKEREAKIQERITKLDEKLKSADGNSKQRLTERKDKFTKERDLLQANILEMQKPMEDKRLETVQKEVQQRVVAIDKELSQQD
;
A
#
# COMPACT_ATOMS: atom_id res chain seq x y z
N MET A 1 -13.97 -38.08 -22.92
CA MET A 1 -13.00 -36.98 -22.72
C MET A 1 -13.52 -36.11 -21.58
N LYS A 2 -12.93 -36.20 -20.38
CA LYS A 2 -13.25 -35.32 -19.25
C LYS A 2 -12.01 -34.49 -18.99
N LYS A 3 -12.09 -33.17 -19.20
CA LYS A 3 -11.02 -32.23 -18.91
C LYS A 3 -11.19 -31.75 -17.47
N THR A 4 -10.41 -32.29 -16.56
CA THR A 4 -10.21 -31.74 -15.22
C THR A 4 -9.23 -30.58 -15.33
N VAL A 5 -9.71 -29.35 -15.11
CA VAL A 5 -8.86 -28.17 -15.05
C VAL A 5 -8.26 -28.12 -13.64
N ASN A 6 -6.96 -28.40 -13.55
CA ASN A 6 -6.16 -28.15 -12.35
C ASN A 6 -6.11 -26.64 -12.11
N VAL A 7 -6.76 -26.16 -11.06
CA VAL A 7 -6.54 -24.81 -10.52
C VAL A 7 -5.34 -24.90 -9.57
N TRP A 8 -4.20 -24.40 -10.05
CA TRP A 8 -3.02 -24.18 -9.22
C TRP A 8 -3.23 -22.91 -8.40
N VAL A 9 -3.51 -23.07 -7.10
CA VAL A 9 -3.38 -21.97 -6.13
C VAL A 9 -1.88 -21.82 -5.85
N LEU A 10 -1.26 -20.83 -6.50
CA LEU A 10 0.11 -20.42 -6.21
C LEU A 10 0.12 -19.74 -4.84
N SER A 11 0.56 -20.48 -3.82
CA SER A 11 0.96 -19.91 -2.53
C SER A 11 2.06 -18.88 -2.74
N ALA A 12 1.70 -17.60 -2.73
CA ALA A 12 2.66 -16.50 -2.71
C ALA A 12 3.21 -16.35 -1.28
N MET A 13 4.18 -17.20 -0.92
CA MET A 13 5.16 -16.84 0.10
C MET A 13 5.94 -15.63 -0.42
N VAL A 14 5.68 -14.45 0.14
CA VAL A 14 6.57 -13.29 -0.03
C VAL A 14 7.09 -12.88 1.34
N VAL A 15 8.16 -13.57 1.73
CA VAL A 15 9.18 -13.03 2.61
C VAL A 15 9.88 -11.91 1.84
N MET A 16 9.98 -10.72 2.43
CA MET A 16 11.15 -9.81 2.45
C MET A 16 10.73 -8.34 2.43
N GLY A 17 11.31 -7.60 3.37
CA GLY A 17 11.24 -6.14 3.42
C GLY A 17 11.68 -5.51 4.73
N ALA A 18 12.47 -6.22 5.55
CA ALA A 18 13.14 -5.63 6.68
C ALA A 18 14.22 -4.69 6.17
N SER A 19 13.92 -3.38 6.13
CA SER A 19 14.88 -2.29 6.19
C SER A 19 14.09 -0.99 6.08
N LEU A 20 13.73 -0.38 7.22
CA LEU A 20 13.81 1.07 7.47
C LEU A 20 13.35 1.31 8.91
N ALA A 21 14.15 0.80 9.86
CA ALA A 21 14.04 1.18 11.27
C ALA A 21 14.43 2.66 11.43
N SER A 22 13.49 3.57 11.20
CA SER A 22 13.53 4.93 11.74
C SER A 22 12.15 5.59 11.62
N CYS A 23 11.59 5.93 12.78
CA CYS A 23 10.28 6.57 13.05
C CYS A 23 9.04 5.66 13.02
N ASN A 24 8.50 5.47 14.23
CA ASN A 24 7.44 4.55 14.66
C ASN A 24 6.07 4.67 13.95
N SER A 25 5.84 5.69 13.10
CA SER A 25 4.54 5.94 12.45
C SER A 25 4.46 5.32 11.05
N ALA A 26 5.39 5.61 10.14
CA ALA A 26 5.32 5.11 8.77
C ALA A 26 5.40 3.56 8.68
N GLU A 27 6.11 2.92 9.62
CA GLU A 27 6.16 1.46 9.70
C GLU A 27 4.84 0.87 10.25
N LYS A 28 4.19 1.58 11.17
CA LYS A 28 2.85 1.25 11.64
C LYS A 28 1.85 1.40 10.50
N ASP A 29 1.86 2.52 9.78
CA ASP A 29 0.93 2.82 8.69
C ASP A 29 1.10 1.83 7.53
N ARG A 30 2.35 1.41 7.25
CA ARG A 30 2.62 0.33 6.28
C ARG A 30 2.03 -1.01 6.72
N LYS A 31 2.12 -1.33 8.00
CA LYS A 31 1.54 -2.56 8.55
C LYS A 31 0.02 -2.52 8.51
N GLU A 32 -0.57 -1.36 8.81
CA GLU A 32 -2.02 -1.15 8.70
C GLU A 32 -2.49 -1.26 7.25
N LEU A 33 -1.74 -0.74 6.28
CA LEU A 33 -2.01 -0.93 4.86
C LEU A 33 -1.94 -2.41 4.46
N ALA A 34 -0.91 -3.14 4.88
CA ALA A 34 -0.77 -4.56 4.60
C ALA A 34 -1.90 -5.41 5.20
N ASN A 35 -2.38 -5.06 6.40
CA ASN A 35 -3.53 -5.71 7.01
C ASN A 35 -4.82 -5.41 6.23
N ALA A 36 -5.03 -4.16 5.80
CA ALA A 36 -6.19 -3.79 4.99
C ALA A 36 -6.21 -4.48 3.61
N GLU A 37 -5.03 -4.71 3.00
CA GLU A 37 -4.89 -5.53 1.80
C GLU A 37 -5.32 -6.99 2.06
N GLU A 38 -4.91 -7.57 3.19
CA GLU A 38 -5.28 -8.94 3.57
C GLU A 38 -6.78 -9.07 3.86
N ASP A 39 -7.36 -8.09 4.56
CA ASP A 39 -8.79 -8.07 4.86
C ASP A 39 -9.64 -7.90 3.59
N ALA A 40 -9.23 -7.04 2.66
CA ALA A 40 -9.90 -6.88 1.36
C ALA A 40 -9.81 -8.15 0.51
N LEU A 41 -8.67 -8.86 0.54
CA LEU A 41 -8.53 -10.16 -0.13
C LEU A 41 -9.40 -11.23 0.51
N LYS A 42 -9.45 -11.30 1.84
CA LYS A 42 -10.34 -12.25 2.54
C LYS A 42 -11.80 -12.01 2.22
N ALA A 43 -12.25 -10.75 2.25
CA ALA A 43 -13.60 -10.41 1.84
C ALA A 43 -13.87 -10.82 0.37
N ALA A 44 -12.90 -10.63 -0.54
CA ALA A 44 -13.01 -11.10 -1.91
C ALA A 44 -13.03 -12.63 -2.05
N GLU A 45 -12.30 -13.36 -1.22
CA GLU A 45 -12.31 -14.82 -1.18
C GLU A 45 -13.61 -15.38 -0.58
N GLU A 46 -14.11 -14.78 0.50
CA GLU A 46 -15.36 -15.17 1.17
C GLU A 46 -16.56 -14.98 0.23
N THR A 47 -16.61 -13.86 -0.49
CA THR A 47 -17.62 -13.63 -1.54
C THR A 47 -17.48 -14.59 -2.73
N SER A 48 -16.27 -15.08 -3.02
CA SER A 48 -16.06 -16.10 -4.06
C SER A 48 -16.57 -17.48 -3.66
N ALA A 49 -16.66 -17.77 -2.37
CA ALA A 49 -17.13 -19.04 -1.83
C ALA A 49 -18.67 -19.10 -1.67
N MET A 50 -19.38 -17.99 -1.91
CA MET A 50 -20.80 -17.88 -1.56
C MET A 50 -21.78 -18.71 -2.41
N GLY A 51 -21.50 -19.07 -3.66
CA GLY A 51 -22.39 -19.99 -4.42
C GLY A 51 -23.86 -19.51 -4.52
N ASP A 52 -24.83 -20.44 -4.58
CA ASP A 52 -26.28 -20.14 -4.57
C ASP A 52 -26.75 -19.67 -3.17
N THR A 53 -26.32 -18.49 -2.74
CA THR A 53 -26.79 -17.81 -1.51
C THR A 53 -27.99 -16.90 -1.78
N SER A 54 -28.67 -16.52 -0.71
CA SER A 54 -29.84 -15.62 -0.80
C SER A 54 -29.44 -14.21 -1.24
N LYS A 55 -30.40 -13.47 -1.83
CA LYS A 55 -30.21 -12.09 -2.27
C LYS A 55 -29.73 -11.17 -1.13
N GLU A 56 -30.20 -11.40 0.09
CA GLU A 56 -29.76 -10.67 1.30
C GLU A 56 -28.29 -10.97 1.63
N GLU A 57 -27.88 -12.24 1.65
CA GLU A 57 -26.48 -12.61 1.92
C GLU A 57 -25.50 -12.07 0.86
N MET A 58 -25.92 -12.01 -0.41
CA MET A 58 -25.12 -11.38 -1.47
C MET A 58 -25.02 -9.86 -1.31
N ALA A 59 -26.09 -9.20 -0.85
CA ALA A 59 -26.09 -7.77 -0.62
C ALA A 59 -25.17 -7.38 0.56
N ASP A 60 -25.23 -8.14 1.66
CA ASP A 60 -24.35 -7.95 2.82
C ASP A 60 -22.88 -8.16 2.44
N ALA A 61 -22.57 -9.23 1.68
CA ALA A 61 -21.24 -9.48 1.15
C ALA A 61 -20.69 -8.35 0.26
N LYS A 62 -21.56 -7.72 -0.53
CA LYS A 62 -21.19 -6.55 -1.33
C LYS A 62 -20.85 -5.36 -0.44
N GLU A 63 -21.63 -5.14 0.63
CA GLU A 63 -21.39 -4.07 1.59
C GLU A 63 -20.04 -4.26 2.30
N ASP A 64 -19.75 -5.48 2.77
CA ASP A 64 -18.48 -5.83 3.39
C ASP A 64 -17.27 -5.60 2.45
N LEU A 65 -17.40 -5.98 1.17
CA LEU A 65 -16.39 -5.72 0.15
C LEU A 65 -16.15 -4.23 -0.10
N LEU A 66 -17.23 -3.44 -0.14
CA LEU A 66 -17.14 -2.00 -0.33
C LEU A 66 -16.49 -1.31 0.88
N GLU A 67 -16.83 -1.75 2.10
CA GLU A 67 -16.21 -1.25 3.33
C GLU A 67 -14.72 -1.59 3.39
N ALA A 68 -14.35 -2.83 3.05
CA ALA A 68 -12.95 -3.24 2.99
C ALA A 68 -12.16 -2.42 1.96
N ASN A 69 -12.74 -2.14 0.79
CA ASN A 69 -12.12 -1.28 -0.21
C ASN A 69 -11.97 0.17 0.26
N ALA A 70 -12.97 0.70 0.97
CA ALA A 70 -12.89 2.04 1.53
C ALA A 70 -11.76 2.15 2.57
N LYS A 71 -11.63 1.16 3.47
CA LYS A 71 -10.53 1.07 4.43
C LYS A 71 -9.16 0.93 3.76
N LEU A 72 -9.06 0.12 2.70
CA LEU A 72 -7.82 -0.01 1.93
C LEU A 72 -7.37 1.35 1.35
N ASN A 73 -8.30 2.11 0.78
CA ASN A 73 -8.02 3.44 0.23
C ASN A 73 -7.62 4.44 1.34
N GLU A 74 -8.30 4.42 2.48
CA GLU A 74 -7.95 5.25 3.64
C GLU A 74 -6.52 4.96 4.12
N LYS A 75 -6.17 3.68 4.31
CA LYS A 75 -4.83 3.28 4.75
C LYS A 75 -3.74 3.58 3.74
N GLN A 76 -4.07 3.55 2.45
CA GLN A 76 -3.15 3.98 1.41
C GLN A 76 -2.86 5.49 1.53
N GLN A 77 -3.89 6.30 1.79
CA GLN A 77 -3.71 7.75 2.01
C GLN A 77 -2.91 8.03 3.29
N ASP A 78 -3.19 7.33 4.39
CA ASP A 78 -2.45 7.44 5.64
C ASP A 78 -0.96 7.15 5.42
N TYR A 79 -0.65 6.03 4.75
CA TYR A 79 0.72 5.66 4.46
C TYR A 79 1.42 6.70 3.58
N LEU A 80 0.74 7.21 2.54
CA LEU A 80 1.27 8.25 1.68
C LEU A 80 1.54 9.57 2.43
N ASN A 81 0.65 9.95 3.35
CA ASN A 81 0.85 11.11 4.21
C ASN A 81 2.04 10.92 5.15
N SER A 82 2.21 9.72 5.73
CA SER A 82 3.35 9.39 6.59
C SER A 82 4.69 9.53 5.85
N LEU A 83 4.73 9.15 4.56
CA LEU A 83 5.91 9.28 3.72
C LEU A 83 6.20 10.76 3.46
N LYS A 84 5.19 11.56 3.09
CA LYS A 84 5.35 13.00 2.89
C LYS A 84 5.84 13.72 4.15
N GLU A 85 5.33 13.36 5.32
CA GLU A 85 5.83 13.92 6.58
C GLU A 85 7.32 13.59 6.81
N ARG A 86 7.73 12.36 6.48
CA ARG A 86 9.13 11.94 6.59
C ARG A 86 10.00 12.69 5.58
N GLU A 87 9.54 12.88 4.35
CA GLU A 87 10.19 13.71 3.35
C GLU A 87 10.46 15.12 3.89
N ALA A 88 9.43 15.76 4.46
CA ALA A 88 9.52 17.09 5.02
C ALA A 88 10.55 17.17 6.17
N LYS A 89 10.57 16.17 7.07
CA LYS A 89 11.56 16.09 8.16
C LYS A 89 12.99 15.92 7.64
N ILE A 90 13.19 15.13 6.60
CA ILE A 90 14.52 14.97 5.97
C ILE A 90 14.94 16.28 5.30
N GLN A 91 14.02 16.93 4.59
CA GLN A 91 14.28 18.23 3.96
C GLN A 91 14.65 19.30 5.00
N GLU A 92 13.97 19.35 6.15
CA GLU A 92 14.32 20.25 7.25
C GLU A 92 15.75 19.99 7.77
N ARG A 93 16.14 18.71 7.90
CA ARG A 93 17.50 18.33 8.31
C ARG A 93 18.55 18.75 7.28
N ILE A 94 18.24 18.62 5.99
CA ILE A 94 19.11 19.09 4.89
C ILE A 94 19.30 20.60 4.99
N THR A 95 18.22 21.38 5.16
CA THR A 95 18.30 22.84 5.32
C THR A 95 19.16 23.25 6.50
N LYS A 96 19.01 22.59 7.67
CA LYS A 96 19.85 22.84 8.85
C LYS A 96 21.32 22.50 8.61
N LEU A 97 21.61 21.47 7.81
CA LEU A 97 22.98 21.14 7.42
C LEU A 97 23.56 22.18 6.47
N ASP A 98 22.76 22.70 5.54
CA ASP A 98 23.18 23.78 4.64
C ASP A 98 23.51 25.08 5.37
N GLU A 99 22.73 25.45 6.39
CA GLU A 99 23.05 26.59 7.25
C GLU A 99 24.38 26.40 7.98
N LYS A 100 24.62 25.20 8.53
CA LYS A 100 25.89 24.88 9.22
C LYS A 100 27.07 24.83 8.26
N LEU A 101 26.87 24.43 7.01
CA LEU A 101 27.92 24.40 5.99
C LEU A 101 28.42 25.79 5.61
N LYS A 102 27.60 26.85 5.75
CA LYS A 102 28.00 28.23 5.43
C LYS A 102 29.15 28.75 6.30
N SER A 103 29.21 28.29 7.55
CA SER A 103 30.24 28.70 8.53
C SER A 103 31.25 27.60 8.86
N ALA A 104 31.13 26.42 8.27
CA ALA A 104 32.03 25.30 8.52
C ALA A 104 33.25 25.31 7.60
N ASP A 105 34.38 24.88 8.15
CA ASP A 105 35.67 24.73 7.48
C ASP A 105 36.33 23.38 7.77
N GLY A 106 37.38 23.06 7.01
CA GLY A 106 38.19 21.85 7.15
C GLY A 106 37.38 20.55 7.29
N ASN A 107 37.75 19.75 8.29
CA ASN A 107 37.11 18.45 8.56
C ASN A 107 35.64 18.53 8.97
N SER A 108 35.21 19.65 9.58
CA SER A 108 33.80 19.86 9.95
C SER A 108 32.94 19.97 8.70
N LYS A 109 33.40 20.75 7.72
CA LYS A 109 32.73 20.91 6.43
C LYS A 109 32.58 19.59 5.69
N GLN A 110 33.63 18.76 5.65
CA GLN A 110 33.58 17.45 5.01
C GLN A 110 32.53 16.54 5.66
N ARG A 111 32.54 16.42 7.00
CA ARG A 111 31.57 15.58 7.74
C ARG A 111 30.12 16.05 7.55
N LEU A 112 29.89 17.36 7.55
CA LEU A 112 28.57 17.93 7.31
C LEU A 112 28.09 17.69 5.88
N THR A 113 28.99 17.75 4.90
CA THR A 113 28.69 17.45 3.49
C THR A 113 28.31 15.98 3.32
N GLU A 114 29.11 15.05 3.86
CA GLU A 114 28.78 13.61 3.82
C GLU A 114 27.43 13.29 4.47
N ARG A 115 27.11 13.98 5.57
CA ARG A 115 25.82 13.82 6.26
C ARG A 115 24.66 14.38 5.43
N LYS A 116 24.87 15.51 4.75
CA LYS A 116 23.90 16.10 3.82
C LYS A 116 23.65 15.16 2.64
N ASP A 117 24.70 14.59 2.06
CA ASP A 117 24.58 13.65 0.95
C ASP A 117 23.78 12.40 1.32
N LYS A 118 23.97 11.87 2.53
CA LYS A 118 23.18 10.75 3.04
C LYS A 118 21.69 11.10 3.13
N PHE A 119 21.35 12.24 3.71
CA PHE A 119 19.94 12.67 3.80
C PHE A 119 19.34 13.00 2.42
N THR A 120 20.14 13.55 1.51
CA THR A 120 19.69 13.83 0.13
C THR A 120 19.33 12.53 -0.58
N LYS A 121 20.19 11.50 -0.50
CA LYS A 121 19.89 10.17 -1.05
C LYS A 121 18.65 9.54 -0.41
N GLU A 122 18.50 9.66 0.92
CA GLU A 122 17.32 9.15 1.61
C GLU A 122 16.03 9.83 1.14
N ARG A 123 16.05 11.16 0.98
CA ARG A 123 14.93 11.93 0.44
C ARG A 123 14.62 11.50 -1.00
N ASP A 124 15.61 11.39 -1.87
CA ASP A 124 15.40 11.05 -3.29
C ASP A 124 14.80 9.65 -3.44
N LEU A 125 15.25 8.68 -2.63
CA LEU A 125 14.64 7.35 -2.55
C LEU A 125 13.18 7.43 -2.07
N LEU A 126 12.91 8.22 -1.04
CA LEU A 126 11.58 8.38 -0.49
C LEU A 126 10.64 9.08 -1.49
N GLN A 127 11.13 10.07 -2.22
CA GLN A 127 10.39 10.77 -3.28
C GLN A 127 10.09 9.84 -4.44
N ALA A 128 11.02 8.94 -4.80
CA ALA A 128 10.76 7.89 -5.78
C ALA A 128 9.63 6.95 -5.32
N ASN A 129 9.63 6.53 -4.05
CA ASN A 129 8.56 5.70 -3.48
C ASN A 129 7.21 6.44 -3.45
N ILE A 130 7.19 7.73 -3.09
CA ILE A 130 5.96 8.55 -3.14
C ILE A 130 5.43 8.62 -4.57
N LEU A 131 6.30 8.89 -5.55
CA LEU A 131 5.91 8.96 -6.96
C LEU A 131 5.37 7.63 -7.48
N GLU A 132 5.98 6.51 -7.08
CA GLU A 132 5.51 5.17 -7.40
C GLU A 132 4.10 4.92 -6.83
N MET A 133 3.84 5.35 -5.59
CA MET A 133 2.51 5.27 -4.98
C MET A 133 1.48 6.25 -5.56
N GLN A 134 1.91 7.39 -6.12
CA GLN A 134 1.02 8.43 -6.68
C GLN A 134 0.64 8.19 -8.13
N LYS A 135 1.40 7.39 -8.87
CA LYS A 135 0.98 6.94 -10.20
C LYS A 135 -0.32 6.14 -10.07
N PRO A 136 -1.22 6.19 -11.09
CA PRO A 136 -2.34 5.27 -11.15
C PRO A 136 -1.80 3.82 -11.16
N MET A 137 -1.85 3.20 -9.98
CA MET A 137 -1.59 1.81 -9.60
C MET A 137 -0.56 1.04 -10.45
N GLU A 138 0.73 1.15 -10.11
CA GLU A 138 1.78 0.20 -10.56
C GLU A 138 2.27 -0.73 -9.43
N ASP A 139 1.82 -0.55 -8.18
CA ASP A 139 2.06 -1.56 -7.14
C ASP A 139 1.20 -2.79 -7.45
N LYS A 140 1.83 -3.80 -8.07
CA LYS A 140 1.16 -4.99 -8.60
C LYS A 140 0.24 -5.66 -7.58
N ARG A 141 0.56 -5.62 -6.28
CA ARG A 141 -0.31 -6.22 -5.24
C ARG A 141 -1.58 -5.39 -5.07
N LEU A 142 -1.44 -4.10 -4.81
CA LEU A 142 -2.57 -3.21 -4.55
C LEU A 142 -3.47 -3.08 -5.79
N GLU A 143 -2.89 -3.05 -6.98
CA GLU A 143 -3.60 -3.12 -8.26
C GLU A 143 -4.39 -4.42 -8.41
N THR A 144 -3.80 -5.55 -8.04
CA THR A 144 -4.47 -6.87 -8.10
C THR A 144 -5.62 -6.93 -7.11
N VAL A 145 -5.43 -6.50 -5.87
CA VAL A 145 -6.47 -6.49 -4.83
C VAL A 145 -7.63 -5.59 -5.25
N GLN A 146 -7.36 -4.35 -5.70
CA GLN A 146 -8.44 -3.44 -6.11
C GLN A 146 -9.18 -3.93 -7.35
N LYS A 147 -8.47 -4.50 -8.35
CA LYS A 147 -9.11 -5.11 -9.52
C LYS A 147 -9.96 -6.30 -9.14
N GLU A 148 -9.48 -7.15 -8.23
CA GLU A 148 -10.21 -8.33 -7.77
C GLU A 148 -11.47 -7.91 -7.02
N VAL A 149 -11.36 -7.01 -6.04
CA VAL A 149 -12.52 -6.44 -5.32
C VAL A 149 -13.51 -5.81 -6.30
N GLN A 150 -13.05 -5.03 -7.27
CA GLN A 150 -13.95 -4.36 -8.22
C GLN A 150 -14.62 -5.33 -9.20
N GLN A 151 -13.91 -6.38 -9.65
CA GLN A 151 -14.50 -7.45 -10.44
C GLN A 151 -15.56 -8.22 -9.64
N ARG A 152 -15.34 -8.43 -8.34
CA ARG A 152 -16.30 -9.11 -7.45
C ARG A 152 -17.55 -8.29 -7.22
N VAL A 153 -17.40 -6.99 -6.95
CA VAL A 153 -18.56 -6.07 -6.82
C VAL A 153 -19.43 -6.11 -8.09
N VAL A 154 -18.81 -6.07 -9.27
CA VAL A 154 -19.53 -6.15 -10.56
C VAL A 154 -20.20 -7.52 -10.77
N ALA A 155 -19.56 -8.60 -10.33
CA ALA A 155 -20.14 -9.94 -10.41
C ALA A 155 -21.38 -10.08 -9.50
N ILE A 156 -21.28 -9.61 -8.25
CA ILE A 156 -22.40 -9.62 -7.29
C ILE A 156 -23.56 -8.76 -7.82
N ASP A 157 -23.28 -7.57 -8.37
CA ASP A 157 -24.33 -6.72 -8.97
C ASP A 157 -25.07 -7.41 -10.11
N LYS A 158 -24.35 -8.18 -10.92
CA LYS A 158 -24.95 -8.94 -12.01
C LYS A 158 -25.83 -10.07 -11.49
N GLU A 159 -25.40 -10.81 -10.49
CA GLU A 159 -26.20 -11.89 -9.88
C GLU A 159 -27.45 -11.36 -9.19
N LEU A 160 -27.33 -10.28 -8.41
CA LEU A 160 -28.46 -9.59 -7.78
C LEU A 160 -29.51 -9.11 -8.80
N SER A 161 -29.08 -8.62 -9.97
CA SER A 161 -29.97 -8.16 -11.04
C SER A 161 -30.67 -9.30 -11.81
N GLN A 162 -30.19 -10.54 -11.68
CA GLN A 162 -30.75 -11.73 -12.35
C GLN A 162 -31.70 -12.53 -11.45
N GLN A 163 -31.73 -12.22 -10.14
CA GLN A 163 -32.67 -12.82 -9.16
C GLN A 163 -33.99 -12.02 -9.03
N ASP A 164 -34.16 -10.94 -9.79
CA ASP A 164 -35.42 -10.18 -9.97
C ASP A 164 -36.17 -10.63 -11.24
#